data_AF-A0A150TI80-F1
#
_entry.id   AF-A0A150TI80-F1
#
_cell.length_a   1.000
_cell.length_b   1.000
_cell.length_c   1.000
_cell.angle_alpha   90.00
_cell.angle_beta   90.00
_cell.angle_gamma   90.00
#
_symmetry.space_group_name_H-M   'P 1'
#
loop_
_entity.id
_entity.type
_entity.pdbx_description
1 polymer ?
#
loop_
_entity_poly.entity_id
_entity_poly.type
_entity_poly.pdbx_seq_one_letter_code
_entity_poly.pdbx_strand_id
1 'polypeptide(L)'
;MLTTAMQLPQMPVTSAPFLAIAAHLRFRATSRDRSGSALGVLVDASGAPHHLVISAGGAEGTWMLTSALPAGITPILLYESAASVLRGGELNEDGSISYQGALYTIESSLDGNTRTAKVSGSA
;
A
#
# COMPACT_ATOMS: atom_id res chain seq x y z
N MET A 1 -0.42 12.50 37.26
CA MET A 1 -0.46 13.25 36.00
C MET A 1 -0.48 12.24 34.87
N LEU A 2 -1.61 12.08 34.19
CA LEU A 2 -1.71 11.22 33.00
C LEU A 2 -1.23 12.04 31.81
N THR A 3 -0.03 11.75 31.31
CA THR A 3 0.42 12.26 30.03
C THR A 3 -0.37 11.53 28.96
N THR A 4 -1.44 12.14 28.46
CA THR A 4 -2.14 11.67 27.28
C THR A 4 -1.14 11.76 26.13
N ALA A 5 -0.49 10.65 25.80
CA ALA A 5 0.27 10.55 24.56
C ALA A 5 -0.69 10.93 23.44
N MET A 6 -0.39 12.01 22.72
CA MET A 6 -1.10 12.35 21.50
C MET A 6 -0.92 11.16 20.57
N GLN A 7 -1.96 10.34 20.44
CA GLN A 7 -1.99 9.21 19.53
C GLN A 7 -1.94 9.83 18.13
N LEU A 8 -0.74 9.94 17.57
CA LEU A 8 -0.54 10.26 16.16
C LEU A 8 -1.47 9.35 15.36
N PRO A 9 -2.16 9.83 14.31
CA PRO A 9 -2.92 8.96 13.43
C PRO A 9 -1.99 7.83 12.98
N GLN A 10 -2.18 6.63 13.52
CA GLN A 10 -1.29 5.52 13.18
C GLN A 10 -1.61 5.18 11.73
N MET A 11 -0.63 5.35 10.85
CA MET A 11 -0.72 4.91 9.47
C MET A 11 -0.62 3.39 9.46
N PRO A 12 -1.19 2.70 8.44
CA PRO A 12 -1.14 1.26 8.46
C PRO A 12 0.31 0.78 8.33
N VAL A 13 0.69 -0.20 9.14
CA VAL A 13 2.08 -0.66 9.24
C VAL A 13 2.47 -1.47 8.02
N THR A 14 3.61 -1.13 7.42
CA THR A 14 4.27 -1.96 6.41
C THR A 14 5.02 -3.09 7.11
N SER A 15 4.81 -4.34 6.68
CA SER A 15 5.47 -5.51 7.27
C SER A 15 6.36 -6.23 6.26
N ALA A 16 7.38 -6.95 6.75
CA ALA A 16 8.28 -7.71 5.89
C ALA A 16 7.55 -8.79 5.07
N PRO A 17 6.56 -9.54 5.62
CA PRO A 17 5.77 -10.49 4.83
C PRO A 17 4.98 -9.81 3.71
N PHE A 18 4.44 -8.62 3.95
CA PHE A 18 3.72 -7.86 2.95
C PHE A 18 4.62 -7.48 1.76
N LEU A 19 5.81 -6.96 2.03
CA LEU A 19 6.79 -6.62 0.98
C LEU A 19 7.33 -7.85 0.25
N ALA A 20 7.60 -8.93 0.98
CA ALA A 20 8.06 -10.18 0.37
C ALA A 20 7.03 -10.72 -0.64
N ILE A 21 5.74 -10.67 -0.31
CA ILE A 21 4.68 -11.05 -1.27
C ILE A 21 4.66 -10.08 -2.45
N ALA A 22 4.67 -8.78 -2.19
CA ALA A 22 4.61 -7.75 -3.22
C ALA A 22 5.75 -7.91 -4.25
N ALA A 23 6.97 -8.21 -3.80
CA ALA A 23 8.15 -8.42 -4.65
C ALA A 23 7.97 -9.50 -5.75
N HIS A 24 7.08 -10.47 -5.54
CA HIS A 24 6.80 -11.53 -6.51
C HIS A 24 5.66 -11.19 -7.50
N LEU A 25 4.99 -10.05 -7.31
CA LEU A 25 3.84 -9.65 -8.11
C LEU A 25 4.21 -8.63 -9.18
N ARG A 26 3.33 -8.48 -10.17
CA ARG A 26 3.44 -7.48 -11.24
C ARG A 26 2.35 -6.44 -11.09
N PHE A 27 2.64 -5.20 -11.47
CA PHE A 27 1.60 -4.18 -11.54
C PHE A 27 0.78 -4.35 -12.82
N ARG A 28 -0.55 -4.28 -12.69
CA ARG A 28 -1.48 -4.19 -13.82
C ARG A 28 -2.34 -2.94 -13.63
N ALA A 29 -2.15 -1.96 -14.51
CA ALA A 29 -3.01 -0.78 -14.57
C ALA A 29 -4.45 -1.17 -14.88
N THR A 30 -5.40 -0.59 -14.15
CA THR A 30 -6.85 -0.72 -14.37
C THR A 30 -7.46 0.59 -14.84
N SER A 31 -6.83 1.73 -14.50
CA SER A 31 -7.20 3.05 -15.01
C SER A 31 -5.98 3.96 -15.09
N ARG A 32 -6.15 5.07 -15.82
CA ARG A 32 -5.19 6.18 -15.86
C ARG A 32 -5.95 7.48 -15.64
N ASP A 33 -5.41 8.34 -14.80
CA ASP A 33 -5.97 9.68 -14.64
C ASP A 33 -5.53 10.62 -15.77
N ARG A 34 -6.07 11.84 -15.77
CA ARG A 34 -5.75 12.87 -16.78
C ARG A 34 -4.29 13.36 -16.74
N SER A 35 -3.57 13.11 -15.64
CA SER A 35 -2.13 13.41 -15.53
C SER A 35 -1.25 12.31 -16.14
N GLY A 36 -1.84 11.18 -16.53
CA GLY A 36 -1.14 10.00 -17.03
C GLY A 36 -0.75 9.00 -15.93
N SER A 37 -1.03 9.32 -14.66
CA SER A 37 -0.75 8.43 -13.54
C SER A 37 -1.64 7.19 -13.60
N ALA A 38 -1.02 6.01 -13.58
CA ALA A 38 -1.74 4.74 -13.59
C ALA A 38 -2.15 4.32 -12.18
N LEU A 39 -3.41 3.91 -12.05
CA LEU A 39 -3.98 3.21 -10.91
C LEU A 39 -4.24 1.76 -11.29
N GLY A 40 -4.02 0.84 -10.37
CA GLY A 40 -4.09 -0.58 -10.69
C GLY A 40 -4.04 -1.50 -9.50
N VAL A 41 -3.77 -2.76 -9.80
CA VAL A 41 -3.66 -3.84 -8.82
C VAL A 41 -2.34 -4.59 -9.03
N LEU A 42 -1.90 -5.30 -8.00
CA LEU A 42 -0.84 -6.29 -8.14
C LEU A 42 -1.45 -7.60 -8.64
N VAL A 43 -0.74 -8.31 -9.51
CA VAL A 43 -1.16 -9.59 -10.07
C VAL A 43 -0.04 -10.61 -9.97
N ASP A 44 -0.39 -11.88 -9.78
CA ASP A 44 0.57 -12.97 -9.82
C ASP A 44 1.02 -13.32 -11.25
N ALA A 45 1.86 -14.34 -11.38
CA ALA A 45 2.35 -14.81 -12.68
C ALA A 45 1.24 -15.36 -13.60
N SER A 46 0.11 -15.80 -13.06
CA SER A 46 -1.07 -16.24 -13.82
C SER A 46 -1.95 -15.07 -14.27
N GLY A 47 -1.70 -13.86 -13.74
CA GLY A 47 -2.51 -12.67 -13.98
C GLY A 47 -3.70 -12.54 -13.01
N ALA A 48 -3.77 -13.37 -11.98
CA ALA A 48 -4.80 -13.28 -10.95
C ALA A 48 -4.51 -12.07 -10.03
N PRO A 49 -5.53 -11.26 -9.70
CA PRO A 49 -5.34 -10.09 -8.86
C PRO A 49 -5.05 -10.47 -7.40
N HIS A 50 -4.14 -9.72 -6.80
CA HIS A 50 -3.95 -9.64 -5.36
C HIS A 50 -4.46 -8.28 -4.89
N HIS A 51 -5.42 -8.32 -3.98
CA HIS A 51 -6.09 -7.15 -3.45
C HIS A 51 -5.29 -6.57 -2.29
N LEU A 52 -4.94 -5.29 -2.40
CA LEU A 52 -4.39 -4.55 -1.28
C LEU A 52 -5.54 -4.19 -0.33
N VAL A 53 -5.37 -4.54 0.94
CA VAL A 53 -6.33 -4.25 2.00
C VAL A 53 -5.60 -3.83 3.28
N ILE A 54 -6.33 -3.22 4.21
CA ILE A 54 -5.84 -2.95 5.56
C ILE A 54 -6.57 -3.91 6.51
N SER A 55 -5.82 -4.77 7.20
CA SER A 55 -6.37 -5.67 8.23
C SER A 55 -6.80 -4.87 9.47
N ALA A 56 -7.72 -5.41 10.28
CA ALA A 56 -8.46 -4.70 11.34
C ALA A 56 -7.62 -3.68 12.14
N GLY A 57 -8.16 -2.45 12.24
CA GLY A 57 -7.56 -1.26 12.86
C GLY A 57 -7.99 0.07 12.22
N GLY A 58 -8.73 0.06 11.10
CA GLY A 58 -9.01 1.30 10.37
C GLY A 58 -7.73 1.84 9.74
N ALA A 59 -7.41 3.14 9.93
CA ALA A 59 -6.11 3.67 9.52
C ALA A 59 -4.94 3.03 10.30
N GLU A 60 -5.20 2.49 11.50
CA GLU A 60 -4.20 1.93 12.42
C GLU A 60 -3.85 0.44 12.10
N GLY A 61 -4.34 -0.10 10.98
CA GLY A 61 -4.22 -1.52 10.63
C GLY A 61 -2.86 -1.94 10.04
N THR A 62 -2.77 -3.15 9.49
CA THR A 62 -1.57 -3.61 8.76
C THR A 62 -1.87 -3.77 7.28
N TRP A 63 -0.95 -3.37 6.41
CA TRP A 63 -1.08 -3.62 4.98
C TRP A 63 -0.99 -5.11 4.67
N MET A 64 -1.92 -5.61 3.86
CA MET A 64 -1.94 -7.00 3.41
C MET A 64 -2.30 -7.11 1.93
N LEU A 65 -1.79 -8.17 1.30
CA LEU A 65 -2.18 -8.61 -0.03
C LEU A 65 -2.96 -9.91 0.07
N THR A 66 -4.19 -9.92 -0.43
CA THR A 66 -5.05 -11.11 -0.41
C THR A 66 -5.42 -11.53 -1.82
N SER A 67 -5.32 -12.82 -2.13
CA SER A 67 -5.78 -13.38 -3.41
C SER A 67 -7.31 -13.49 -3.49
N ALA A 68 -7.98 -13.56 -2.33
CA ALA A 68 -9.42 -13.50 -2.20
C ALA A 68 -9.82 -12.24 -1.41
N LEU A 69 -10.68 -11.42 -1.99
CA LEU A 69 -11.20 -10.22 -1.33
C LEU A 69 -12.23 -10.64 -0.27
N PRO A 70 -12.03 -10.29 1.02
CA PRO A 70 -13.02 -10.60 2.04
C PRO A 70 -14.34 -9.88 1.76
N ALA A 71 -15.46 -10.53 2.09
CA ALA A 71 -16.79 -9.96 1.88
C ALA A 71 -16.93 -8.62 2.63
N GLY A 72 -17.45 -7.60 1.93
CA GLY A 72 -17.65 -6.26 2.51
C GLY A 72 -16.39 -5.38 2.55
N ILE A 73 -15.24 -5.84 2.05
CA ILE A 73 -14.03 -5.01 1.95
C ILE A 73 -13.87 -4.50 0.52
N THR A 74 -13.73 -3.19 0.37
CA THR A 74 -13.36 -2.57 -0.91
C THR A 74 -11.84 -2.65 -1.08
N PRO A 75 -11.32 -3.18 -2.21
CA PRO A 75 -9.89 -3.25 -2.45
C PRO A 75 -9.31 -1.85 -2.64
N ILE A 76 -8.07 -1.69 -2.23
CA ILE A 76 -7.32 -0.45 -2.38
C ILE A 76 -6.55 -0.49 -3.69
N LEU A 77 -6.78 0.46 -4.59
CA LEU A 77 -6.03 0.57 -5.84
C LEU A 77 -4.68 1.22 -5.61
N LEU A 78 -3.63 0.71 -6.23
CA LEU A 78 -2.27 1.21 -6.11
C LEU A 78 -1.94 2.16 -7.25
N TYR A 79 -1.30 3.28 -6.93
CA TYR A 79 -0.55 4.01 -7.95
C TYR A 79 0.66 3.20 -8.42
N GLU A 80 1.03 3.32 -9.69
CA GLU A 80 2.17 2.61 -10.28
C GLU A 80 3.51 2.89 -9.54
N SER A 81 3.69 4.12 -9.05
CA SER A 81 4.85 4.49 -8.23
C SER A 81 4.88 3.72 -6.91
N ALA A 82 3.75 3.63 -6.21
CA ALA A 82 3.62 2.84 -4.99
C ALA A 82 3.86 1.36 -5.28
N ALA A 83 3.28 0.82 -6.36
CA ALA A 83 3.52 -0.56 -6.76
C ALA A 83 4.99 -0.84 -7.08
N SER A 84 5.76 0.15 -7.54
CA SER A 84 7.20 -0.02 -7.79
C SER A 84 8.01 -0.04 -6.50
N VAL A 85 7.71 0.87 -5.56
CA VAL A 85 8.31 0.86 -4.21
C VAL A 85 8.02 -0.45 -3.48
N LEU A 86 6.77 -0.93 -3.50
CA LEU A 86 6.41 -2.17 -2.82
C LEU A 86 7.11 -3.41 -3.40
N ARG A 87 7.41 -3.41 -4.70
CA ARG A 87 8.02 -4.56 -5.38
C ARG A 87 9.54 -4.61 -5.27
N GLY A 88 10.18 -3.45 -5.11
CA GLY A 88 11.65 -3.35 -5.16
C GLY A 88 12.28 -2.66 -3.95
N GLY A 89 11.48 -2.26 -2.97
CA GLY A 89 11.95 -1.57 -1.79
C GLY A 89 12.30 -2.51 -0.64
N GLU A 90 13.11 -2.00 0.28
CA GLU A 90 13.56 -2.70 1.48
C GLU A 90 12.91 -2.08 2.72
N LEU A 91 12.38 -2.92 3.61
CA LEU A 91 11.75 -2.47 4.84
C LEU A 91 12.79 -1.99 5.86
N ASN A 92 12.56 -0.83 6.44
CA ASN A 92 13.31 -0.32 7.59
C ASN A 92 12.60 -0.67 8.91
N GLU A 93 13.33 -0.59 10.03
CA GLU A 93 12.79 -0.91 11.36
C GLU A 93 11.62 0.01 11.78
N ASP A 94 11.56 1.23 11.24
CA ASP A 94 10.51 2.21 11.50
C ASP A 94 9.25 2.02 10.62
N GLY A 95 9.23 1.01 9.75
CA GLY A 95 8.12 0.72 8.83
C GLY A 95 8.14 1.52 7.52
N SER A 96 9.14 2.39 7.34
CA SER A 96 9.42 3.02 6.04
C SER A 96 10.08 2.05 5.07
N ILE A 97 10.07 2.40 3.79
CA ILE A 97 10.59 1.59 2.70
C ILE A 97 11.70 2.37 2.00
N SER A 98 12.91 1.82 2.01
CA SER A 98 14.04 2.32 1.23
C SER A 98 13.89 1.87 -0.22
N TYR A 99 13.87 2.80 -1.18
CA TYR A 99 13.80 2.49 -2.61
C TYR A 99 14.53 3.55 -3.43
N GLN A 100 15.43 3.11 -4.31
CA GLN A 100 16.19 3.99 -5.22
C GLN A 100 16.86 5.21 -4.53
N GLY A 101 17.36 5.03 -3.30
CA GLY A 101 18.07 6.07 -2.55
C GLY A 101 17.17 7.05 -1.79
N ALA A 102 15.84 6.84 -1.80
CA ALA A 102 14.88 7.64 -1.03
C ALA A 102 14.10 6.78 -0.03
N LEU A 103 13.47 7.43 0.94
CA LEU A 103 12.62 6.82 1.96
C LEU A 103 11.15 7.09 1.65
N TYR A 104 10.33 6.04 1.72
CA TYR A 104 8.92 6.09 1.40
C TYR A 104 8.06 5.50 2.52
N THR A 105 6.87 6.04 2.70
CA THR A 105 5.79 5.39 3.45
C THR A 105 4.58 5.20 2.54
N ILE A 106 3.85 4.11 2.72
CA ILE A 106 2.61 3.86 1.98
C ILE A 106 1.44 4.51 2.72
N GLU A 107 0.65 5.28 1.99
CA GLU A 107 -0.49 6.01 2.52
C GLU A 107 -1.76 5.59 1.79
N SER A 108 -2.87 5.49 2.52
CA SER A 108 -4.19 5.33 1.91
C SER A 108 -4.92 6.67 1.83
N SER A 109 -5.61 6.92 0.73
CA SER A 109 -6.56 8.02 0.59
C SER A 109 -7.90 7.51 0.07
N LEU A 110 -8.96 8.27 0.33
CA LEU A 110 -10.28 8.04 -0.23
C LEU A 110 -10.58 9.16 -1.23
N ASP A 111 -10.74 8.79 -2.51
CA ASP A 111 -11.17 9.70 -3.58
C ASP A 111 -12.58 9.30 -4.03
N GLY A 112 -13.57 10.07 -3.60
CA GLY A 112 -14.99 9.71 -3.72
C GLY A 112 -15.28 8.37 -3.04
N ASN A 113 -15.61 7.35 -3.84
CA ASN A 113 -15.88 5.98 -3.38
C ASN A 113 -14.69 5.04 -3.57
N THR A 114 -13.57 5.52 -4.12
CA THR A 114 -12.40 4.70 -4.44
C THR A 114 -11.32 4.90 -3.39
N ARG A 115 -10.91 3.82 -2.73
CA ARG A 115 -9.74 3.86 -1.84
C ARG A 115 -8.48 3.61 -2.68
N THR A 116 -7.52 4.51 -2.58
CA THR A 116 -6.24 4.42 -3.29
C THR A 116 -5.08 4.37 -2.30
N ALA A 117 -3.96 3.80 -2.74
CA ALA A 117 -2.70 3.78 -2.03
C ALA A 117 -1.60 4.43 -2.87
N LYS A 118 -0.92 5.41 -2.27
CA LYS A 118 0.24 6.10 -2.83
C LYS A 118 1.43 5.96 -1.89
N VAL A 119 2.60 6.38 -2.33
CA VAL A 119 3.75 6.57 -1.45
C VAL A 119 3.98 8.07 -1.22
N SER A 120 4.34 8.44 0.00
CA SER A 120 4.92 9.74 0.33
C SER A 120 6.38 9.52 0.72
N GLY A 121 7.26 10.45 0.36
CA GLY A 121 8.68 10.33 0.64
C GLY A 121 9.40 11.66 0.53
N SER A 122 10.52 11.77 1.22
CA SER A 122 11.50 12.85 1.09
C SER A 122 12.67 12.31 0.27
N ALA A 123 12.87 12.88 -0.92
CA ALA A 123 14.07 12.72 -1.73
C ALA A 123 15.16 13.69 -1.28
#